data_AF-A0A3C0ATJ3-F1
#
_entry.id   AF-A0A3C0ATJ3-F1
#
_cell.length_a   1.000
_cell.length_b   1.000
_cell.length_c   1.000
_cell.angle_alpha   90.00
_cell.angle_beta   90.00
_cell.angle_gamma   90.00
#
_symmetry.space_group_name_H-M   'P 1'
#
loop_
_entity.id
_entity.type
_entity.pdbx_description
1 polymer ?
#
loop_
_entity_poly.entity_id
_entity_poly.type
_entity_poly.pdbx_seq_one_letter_code
_entity_poly.pdbx_strand_id
1 'polypeptide(L)'
;MESVAWISETRGLLSHCFSIAAIYYSLKFISQNMTVVQSATSLESKSGTASRGPLILASICFLLSLLAKPSSVTTPLIIGILVIGFFPAQFKSLLIWIAGWLVLAVAFIMLNRGEQSELLFESPLWARPLIAGDSLTFYLWKLVIPYPLAMQYDKSIRLVLETETIYWFWIIPCLLLLAACFSRQQRIWLTIAGIFIAGLLPVLGLIP
;
A
#
# COMPACT_ATOMS: atom_id res chain seq x y z
N MET A 1 21.19 20.23 -10.13
CA MET A 1 20.53 19.26 -9.22
C MET A 1 19.00 19.40 -9.20
N GLU A 2 18.42 20.55 -9.58
CA GLU A 2 16.95 20.73 -9.62
C GLU A 2 16.25 19.89 -10.70
N SER A 3 16.83 19.75 -11.90
CA SER A 3 16.22 18.96 -12.99
C SER A 3 16.02 17.47 -12.63
N VAL A 4 16.93 16.91 -11.84
CA VAL A 4 16.83 15.51 -11.36
C VAL A 4 15.68 15.37 -10.37
N ALA A 5 15.48 16.37 -9.50
CA ALA A 5 14.34 16.41 -8.58
C ALA A 5 13.01 16.48 -9.34
N TRP A 6 12.89 17.35 -10.35
CA TRP A 6 11.70 17.44 -11.20
C TRP A 6 11.38 16.12 -11.93
N ILE A 7 12.38 15.45 -12.48
CA ILE A 7 12.21 14.14 -13.15
C ILE A 7 11.82 13.03 -12.15
N SER A 8 12.33 13.09 -10.90
CA SER A 8 11.94 12.14 -9.85
C SER A 8 10.50 12.35 -9.40
N GLU A 9 10.07 13.60 -9.25
CA GLU A 9 8.73 13.94 -8.76
C GLU A 9 7.65 13.67 -9.80
N THR A 10 7.91 13.98 -11.07
CA THR A 10 7.01 13.66 -12.19
C THR A 10 6.78 12.15 -12.34
N ARG A 11 7.84 11.33 -12.22
CA ARG A 11 7.72 9.87 -12.14
C ARG A 11 6.85 9.43 -10.96
N GLY A 12 7.00 10.10 -9.81
CA GLY A 12 6.14 9.91 -8.64
C GLY A 12 4.67 10.19 -8.95
N LEU A 13 4.34 11.35 -9.52
CA LEU A 13 2.97 11.73 -9.85
C LEU A 13 2.32 10.77 -10.85
N LEU A 14 3.05 10.39 -11.91
CA LEU A 14 2.60 9.41 -12.91
C LEU A 14 2.30 8.04 -12.27
N SER A 15 3.21 7.54 -11.44
CA SER A 15 3.03 6.31 -10.67
C SER A 15 1.74 6.36 -9.83
N HIS A 16 1.53 7.42 -9.04
CA HIS A 16 0.33 7.52 -8.21
C HIS A 16 -0.96 7.64 -9.03
N CYS A 17 -0.93 8.36 -10.15
CA CYS A 17 -2.07 8.45 -11.07
C CYS A 17 -2.48 7.06 -11.60
N PHE A 18 -1.51 6.26 -12.06
CA PHE A 18 -1.77 4.90 -12.53
C PHE A 18 -2.21 3.95 -11.41
N SER A 19 -1.66 4.10 -10.20
CA SER A 19 -2.10 3.35 -9.02
C SER A 19 -3.57 3.62 -8.68
N ILE A 20 -4.00 4.88 -8.68
CA ILE A 20 -5.41 5.27 -8.47
C ILE A 20 -6.29 4.69 -9.59
N ALA A 21 -5.85 4.76 -10.84
CA ALA A 21 -6.58 4.17 -11.97
C ALA A 21 -6.74 2.65 -11.81
N ALA A 22 -5.70 1.94 -11.37
CA ALA A 22 -5.76 0.50 -11.10
C ALA A 22 -6.79 0.17 -10.00
N ILE A 23 -6.81 0.96 -8.91
CA ILE A 23 -7.82 0.83 -7.85
C ILE A 23 -9.21 1.06 -8.42
N TYR A 24 -9.42 2.15 -9.17
CA TYR A 24 -10.72 2.47 -9.78
C TYR A 24 -11.25 1.34 -10.68
N TYR A 25 -10.41 0.80 -11.57
CA TYR A 25 -10.83 -0.28 -12.46
C TYR A 25 -11.09 -1.60 -11.72
N SER A 26 -10.36 -1.88 -10.63
CA SER A 26 -10.63 -3.03 -9.77
C SER A 26 -11.99 -2.93 -9.07
N LEU A 27 -12.34 -1.73 -8.55
CA LEU A 27 -13.66 -1.47 -7.96
C LEU A 27 -14.77 -1.52 -9.01
N LYS A 28 -14.51 -1.05 -10.23
CA LYS A 28 -15.46 -1.15 -11.34
C LYS A 28 -15.75 -2.61 -11.70
N PHE A 29 -14.73 -3.47 -11.73
CA PHE A 29 -14.91 -4.91 -11.91
C PHE A 29 -15.78 -5.52 -10.80
N ILE A 30 -15.54 -5.12 -9.55
CA ILE A 30 -16.32 -5.58 -8.39
C ILE A 30 -17.80 -5.21 -8.51
N SER A 31 -18.07 -3.96 -8.90
CA SER A 31 -19.44 -3.46 -9.12
C SER A 31 -20.14 -4.26 -10.22
N GLN A 32 -19.47 -4.50 -11.36
CA GLN A 32 -20.02 -5.31 -12.45
C GLN A 32 -20.30 -6.75 -12.02
N ASN A 33 -19.36 -7.37 -11.32
CA ASN A 33 -19.53 -8.75 -10.84
C ASN A 33 -20.71 -8.87 -9.86
N MET A 34 -20.91 -7.87 -8.99
CA MET A 34 -22.06 -7.82 -8.09
C MET A 34 -23.39 -7.75 -8.87
N THR A 35 -23.47 -6.91 -9.90
CA THR A 35 -24.68 -6.79 -10.73
C THR A 35 -25.00 -8.08 -11.48
N VAL A 36 -23.98 -8.80 -11.96
CA VAL A 36 -24.15 -10.08 -12.65
C VAL A 36 -24.65 -11.17 -11.70
N VAL A 37 -24.06 -11.26 -10.50
CA VAL A 37 -24.48 -12.24 -9.47
C VAL A 37 -25.92 -11.98 -9.03
N GLN A 38 -26.32 -10.71 -8.88
CA GLN A 38 -27.70 -10.35 -8.50
C GLN A 38 -28.72 -10.71 -9.60
N SER A 39 -28.37 -10.48 -10.88
CA SER A 39 -29.21 -10.85 -12.02
C SER A 39 -29.33 -12.36 -12.25
N ALA A 40 -28.32 -13.14 -11.83
CA ALA A 40 -28.37 -14.61 -11.91
C ALA A 40 -29.26 -15.23 -10.82
N THR A 41 -29.46 -14.54 -9.70
CA THR A 41 -30.36 -14.99 -8.62
C THR A 41 -31.84 -14.68 -8.85
N SER A 42 -32.16 -13.72 -9.74
CA SER A 42 -33.53 -13.51 -10.22
C SER A 42 -33.87 -14.55 -11.29
N LEU A 43 -35.00 -15.25 -11.14
CA LEU A 43 -35.44 -16.43 -11.91
C LEU A 43 -35.53 -16.26 -13.45
N GLU A 44 -35.36 -15.05 -13.95
CA GLU A 44 -35.19 -14.77 -15.37
C GLU A 44 -33.78 -14.23 -15.61
N SER A 45 -32.88 -14.97 -16.25
CA SER A 45 -31.90 -14.41 -17.20
C SER A 45 -30.77 -15.38 -17.61
N LYS A 46 -30.37 -15.19 -18.87
CA LYS A 46 -29.19 -15.66 -19.59
C LYS A 46 -27.89 -15.51 -18.77
N SER A 47 -26.99 -16.47 -18.98
CA SER A 47 -25.61 -16.54 -18.43
C SER A 47 -24.71 -15.39 -18.93
N GLY A 48 -24.98 -14.17 -18.48
CA GLY A 48 -24.04 -13.06 -18.69
C GLY A 48 -22.79 -13.26 -17.83
N THR A 49 -21.65 -13.55 -18.45
CA THR A 49 -20.36 -13.51 -17.74
C THR A 49 -19.94 -12.05 -17.54
N ALA A 50 -19.49 -11.68 -16.33
CA ALA A 50 -18.94 -10.36 -16.07
C ALA A 50 -17.74 -10.08 -17.01
N SER A 51 -17.73 -8.91 -17.66
CA SER A 51 -16.65 -8.54 -18.57
C SER A 51 -15.33 -8.44 -17.80
N ARG A 52 -14.30 -9.15 -18.29
CA ARG A 52 -12.93 -9.10 -17.74
C ARG A 52 -12.16 -7.84 -18.17
N GLY A 53 -12.73 -7.01 -19.04
CA GLY A 53 -12.10 -5.81 -19.59
C GLY A 53 -11.53 -4.85 -18.54
N PRO A 54 -12.27 -4.49 -17.48
CA PRO A 54 -11.75 -3.58 -16.45
C PRO A 54 -10.54 -4.16 -15.70
N LEU A 55 -10.47 -5.48 -15.52
CA LEU A 55 -9.40 -6.14 -14.78
C LEU A 55 -8.09 -6.20 -15.58
N ILE A 56 -8.21 -6.40 -16.90
CA ILE A 56 -7.07 -6.28 -17.82
C ILE A 56 -6.54 -4.84 -17.78
N LEU A 57 -7.43 -3.85 -17.83
CA LEU A 57 -7.04 -2.45 -17.77
C LEU A 57 -6.40 -2.08 -16.43
N ALA A 58 -6.91 -2.62 -15.31
CA ALA A 58 -6.30 -2.48 -13.99
C ALA A 58 -4.87 -3.06 -13.96
N SER A 59 -4.67 -4.24 -14.58
CA SER A 59 -3.36 -4.87 -14.68
C SER A 59 -2.38 -4.02 -15.49
N ILE A 60 -2.81 -3.49 -16.63
CA ILE A 60 -2.01 -2.58 -17.46
C ILE A 60 -1.63 -1.32 -16.66
N CYS A 61 -2.60 -0.68 -16.00
CA CYS A 61 -2.32 0.47 -15.15
C CYS A 61 -1.34 0.14 -14.02
N PHE A 62 -1.47 -1.02 -13.38
CA PHE A 62 -0.52 -1.46 -12.35
C PHE A 62 0.89 -1.64 -12.90
N LEU A 63 1.05 -2.30 -14.06
CA LEU A 63 2.35 -2.42 -14.72
C LEU A 63 2.95 -1.05 -15.03
N LEU A 64 2.17 -0.12 -15.58
CA LEU A 64 2.62 1.25 -15.86
C LEU A 64 3.04 1.99 -14.58
N SER A 65 2.29 1.83 -13.50
CA SER A 65 2.63 2.38 -12.19
C SER A 65 3.98 1.85 -11.70
N LEU A 66 4.17 0.53 -11.84
CA LEU A 66 5.34 -0.17 -11.34
C LEU A 66 6.61 0.17 -12.15
N LEU A 67 6.47 0.34 -13.47
CA LEU A 67 7.53 0.85 -14.34
C LEU A 67 7.90 2.31 -14.03
N ALA A 68 6.92 3.13 -13.62
CA ALA A 68 7.18 4.52 -13.27
C ALA A 68 7.97 4.66 -11.95
N LYS A 69 7.66 3.83 -10.95
CA LYS A 69 8.38 3.83 -9.66
C LYS A 69 8.21 2.49 -8.93
N PRO A 70 9.30 1.88 -8.40
CA PRO A 70 9.24 0.60 -7.70
C PRO A 70 8.46 0.68 -6.37
N SER A 71 8.27 1.88 -5.80
CA SER A 71 7.44 2.06 -4.60
C SER A 71 5.95 1.73 -4.82
N SER A 72 5.50 1.61 -6.07
CA SER A 72 4.12 1.23 -6.43
C SER A 72 3.76 -0.22 -6.12
N VAL A 73 4.69 -1.03 -5.63
CA VAL A 73 4.44 -2.43 -5.24
C VAL A 73 3.38 -2.59 -4.16
N THR A 74 3.03 -1.50 -3.46
CA THR A 74 1.99 -1.46 -2.42
C THR A 74 0.57 -1.43 -2.99
N THR A 75 0.38 -1.03 -4.25
CA THR A 75 -0.95 -0.92 -4.89
C THR A 75 -1.79 -2.20 -4.81
N PRO A 76 -1.29 -3.40 -5.20
CA PRO A 76 -2.07 -4.64 -5.10
C PRO A 76 -2.43 -4.99 -3.65
N LEU A 77 -1.56 -4.63 -2.71
CA LEU A 77 -1.78 -4.85 -1.28
C LEU A 77 -2.90 -3.93 -0.75
N ILE A 78 -2.92 -2.66 -1.17
CA ILE A 78 -3.99 -1.71 -0.88
C ILE A 78 -5.33 -2.20 -1.45
N ILE A 79 -5.35 -2.67 -2.71
CA ILE A 79 -6.55 -3.26 -3.33
C ILE A 79 -7.04 -4.46 -2.51
N GLY A 80 -6.15 -5.38 -2.13
CA GLY A 80 -6.50 -6.53 -1.30
C GLY A 80 -7.14 -6.13 0.03
N ILE A 81 -6.55 -5.16 0.74
CA ILE A 81 -7.08 -4.65 2.01
C ILE A 81 -8.46 -4.00 1.82
N LEU A 82 -8.64 -3.19 0.76
CA LEU A 82 -9.94 -2.59 0.43
C LEU A 82 -11.02 -3.65 0.17
N VAL A 83 -10.69 -4.71 -0.57
CA VAL A 83 -11.65 -5.77 -0.91
C VAL A 83 -12.01 -6.59 0.33
N ILE A 84 -11.05 -6.97 1.16
CA ILE A 84 -11.33 -7.67 2.43
C ILE A 84 -12.17 -6.78 3.36
N GLY A 85 -11.82 -5.49 3.42
CA GLY A 85 -12.45 -4.48 4.28
C GLY A 85 -13.89 -4.12 3.91
N PHE A 86 -14.20 -3.97 2.62
CA PHE A 86 -15.51 -3.52 2.17
C PHE A 86 -16.32 -4.59 1.41
N PHE A 87 -15.67 -5.48 0.66
CA PHE A 87 -16.31 -6.42 -0.28
C PHE A 87 -15.81 -7.87 -0.10
N PRO A 88 -16.03 -8.50 1.06
CA PRO A 88 -15.34 -9.74 1.45
C PRO A 88 -15.75 -10.93 0.57
N ALA A 89 -16.99 -10.94 0.08
CA ALA A 89 -17.51 -11.96 -0.82
C ALA A 89 -16.78 -11.99 -2.18
N GLN A 90 -16.19 -10.87 -2.60
CA GLN A 90 -15.53 -10.74 -3.90
C GLN A 90 -14.03 -11.01 -3.84
N PHE A 91 -13.48 -11.18 -2.63
CA PHE A 91 -12.05 -11.42 -2.44
C PHE A 91 -11.56 -12.65 -3.22
N LYS A 92 -12.33 -13.75 -3.18
CA LYS A 92 -11.98 -14.99 -3.91
C LYS A 92 -11.89 -14.78 -5.43
N SER A 93 -12.70 -13.88 -5.99
CA SER A 93 -12.69 -13.57 -7.42
C SER A 93 -11.46 -12.78 -7.85
N LEU A 94 -10.88 -11.98 -6.95
CA LEU A 94 -9.72 -11.14 -7.22
C LEU A 94 -8.41 -11.74 -6.70
N LEU A 95 -8.47 -12.77 -5.85
CA LEU A 95 -7.31 -13.36 -5.20
C LEU A 95 -6.22 -13.79 -6.18
N ILE A 96 -6.58 -14.45 -7.28
CA ILE A 96 -5.61 -14.93 -8.27
C ILE A 96 -4.91 -13.78 -9.00
N TRP A 97 -5.62 -12.66 -9.21
CA TRP A 97 -5.08 -11.46 -9.85
C TRP A 97 -4.18 -10.68 -8.90
N ILE A 98 -4.62 -10.49 -7.65
CA ILE A 98 -3.81 -9.87 -6.60
C ILE A 98 -2.53 -10.68 -6.37
N ALA A 99 -2.62 -12.01 -6.32
CA ALA A 99 -1.47 -12.89 -6.22
C ALA A 99 -0.52 -12.73 -7.41
N GLY A 100 -1.04 -12.68 -8.65
CA GLY A 100 -0.23 -12.43 -9.84
C GLY A 100 0.48 -11.07 -9.82
N TRP A 101 -0.22 -10.00 -9.40
CA TRP A 101 0.36 -8.67 -9.24
C TRP A 101 1.43 -8.63 -8.13
N LEU A 102 1.23 -9.35 -7.02
CA LEU A 102 2.22 -9.47 -5.96
C LEU A 102 3.46 -10.25 -6.40
N VAL A 103 3.30 -11.34 -7.15
CA VAL A 103 4.45 -12.08 -7.72
C VAL A 103 5.26 -11.18 -8.65
N LEU A 104 4.58 -10.41 -9.51
CA LEU A 104 5.24 -9.44 -10.39
C LEU A 104 5.97 -8.35 -9.59
N ALA A 105 5.33 -7.84 -8.53
CA ALA A 105 5.93 -6.86 -7.63
C ALA A 105 7.21 -7.39 -6.96
N VAL A 106 7.17 -8.61 -6.42
CA VAL A 106 8.33 -9.25 -5.78
C VAL A 106 9.46 -9.48 -6.80
N ALA A 107 9.13 -9.92 -8.02
CA ALA A 107 10.12 -10.08 -9.08
C ALA A 107 10.85 -8.76 -9.37
N PHE A 108 10.11 -7.65 -9.47
CA PHE A 108 10.71 -6.33 -9.66
C PHE A 108 11.55 -5.87 -8.47
N ILE A 109 11.13 -6.15 -7.22
CA ILE A 109 11.94 -5.84 -6.04
C ILE A 109 13.27 -6.60 -6.09
N MET A 110 13.23 -7.89 -6.44
CA MET A 110 14.46 -8.70 -6.56
C MET A 110 15.40 -8.18 -7.65
N LEU A 111 14.87 -7.74 -8.79
CA LEU A 111 15.66 -7.16 -9.87
C LEU A 111 16.32 -5.83 -9.46
N ASN A 112 15.63 -5.00 -8.68
CA ASN A 112 16.14 -3.68 -8.27
C ASN A 112 16.97 -3.72 -6.98
N ARG A 113 17.03 -4.86 -6.28
CA ARG A 113 17.73 -5.00 -5.01
C ARG A 113 19.23 -4.66 -5.10
N GLY A 114 19.85 -4.89 -6.26
CA GLY A 114 21.26 -4.59 -6.49
C GLY A 114 21.61 -3.10 -6.43
N GLU A 115 20.65 -2.21 -6.72
CA GLU A 115 20.88 -0.76 -6.81
C GLU A 115 20.83 -0.05 -5.43
N GLN A 116 20.36 -0.74 -4.38
CA GLN A 116 20.10 -0.17 -3.05
C GLN A 116 21.21 -0.46 -2.02
N SER A 117 22.24 -1.23 -2.38
CA SER A 117 23.09 -1.95 -1.41
C SER A 117 24.29 -1.18 -0.84
N GLU A 118 24.69 -0.02 -1.37
CA GLU A 118 26.00 0.57 -1.01
C GLU A 118 25.98 1.60 0.12
N LEU A 119 24.81 2.03 0.64
CA LEU A 119 24.73 3.14 1.60
C LEU A 119 23.88 2.90 2.86
N LEU A 120 23.30 1.70 3.05
CA LEU A 120 22.36 1.45 4.13
C LEU A 120 23.05 0.79 5.34
N PHE A 121 22.97 1.47 6.49
CA PHE A 121 23.38 0.93 7.78
C PHE A 121 22.53 -0.31 8.11
N GLU A 122 23.15 -1.47 8.24
CA GLU A 122 22.45 -2.70 8.61
C GLU A 122 21.90 -2.61 10.04
N SER A 123 20.60 -2.37 10.16
CA SER A 123 19.92 -2.43 11.45
C SER A 123 19.79 -3.88 11.94
N PRO A 124 20.06 -4.14 13.23
CA PRO A 124 19.85 -5.47 13.81
C PRO A 124 18.36 -5.88 13.73
N LEU A 125 18.12 -7.19 13.58
CA LEU A 125 16.78 -7.75 13.34
C LEU A 125 15.76 -7.38 14.43
N TRP A 126 16.20 -7.34 15.69
CA TRP A 126 15.34 -7.04 16.84
C TRP A 126 14.88 -5.58 16.89
N ALA A 127 15.65 -4.66 16.31
CA ALA A 127 15.32 -3.24 16.32
C ALA A 127 14.34 -2.86 15.21
N ARG A 128 14.16 -3.71 14.20
CA ARG A 128 13.29 -3.42 13.04
C ARG A 128 11.83 -3.16 13.39
N PRO A 129 11.18 -3.93 14.29
CA PRO A 129 9.82 -3.61 14.72
C PRO A 129 9.73 -2.26 15.45
N LEU A 130 10.76 -1.90 16.22
CA LEU A 130 10.82 -0.61 16.94
C LEU A 130 11.00 0.56 15.96
N ILE A 131 11.90 0.40 14.97
CA ILE A 131 12.11 1.38 13.89
C ILE A 131 10.85 1.56 13.05
N ALA A 132 10.15 0.45 12.73
CA ALA A 132 8.89 0.49 12.01
C ALA A 132 7.80 1.23 12.81
N GLY A 133 7.69 0.96 14.12
CA GLY A 133 6.74 1.65 15.00
C GLY A 133 7.04 3.15 15.16
N ASP A 134 8.31 3.51 15.28
CA ASP A 134 8.76 4.90 15.33
C ASP A 134 8.51 5.64 13.99
N SER A 135 8.76 4.97 12.86
CA SER A 135 8.46 5.49 11.52
C SER A 135 6.96 5.71 11.34
N LEU A 136 6.14 4.74 11.76
CA LEU A 136 4.69 4.84 11.69
C LEU A 136 4.16 6.03 12.51
N THR A 137 4.71 6.22 13.72
CA THR A 137 4.41 7.37 14.58
C THR A 137 4.80 8.69 13.94
N PHE A 138 5.98 8.76 13.33
CA PHE A 138 6.45 9.93 12.60
C PHE A 138 5.51 10.30 11.45
N TYR A 139 5.10 9.32 10.64
CA TYR A 139 4.17 9.56 9.54
C TYR A 139 2.75 9.89 10.00
N LEU A 140 2.29 9.31 11.12
CA LEU A 140 1.02 9.70 11.76
C LEU A 140 1.06 11.15 12.21
N TRP A 141 2.15 11.57 12.83
CA TRP A 141 2.34 12.96 13.25
C TRP A 141 2.33 13.91 12.04
N LYS A 142 2.99 13.54 10.94
CA LYS A 142 2.97 14.33 9.69
C LYS A 142 1.60 14.46 9.05
N LEU A 143 0.70 13.50 9.28
CA LEU A 143 -0.69 13.57 8.82
C LEU A 143 -1.47 14.65 9.61
N VAL A 144 -1.24 14.75 10.91
CA VAL A 144 -1.92 15.73 11.79
C VAL A 144 -1.29 17.11 11.68
N ILE A 145 0.04 17.19 11.74
CA ILE A 145 0.80 18.43 11.70
C ILE A 145 1.94 18.28 10.69
N PRO A 146 1.79 18.82 9.46
CA PRO A 146 2.81 18.70 8.42
C PRO A 146 3.95 19.71 8.62
N TYR A 147 4.54 19.80 9.82
CA TYR A 147 5.62 20.75 10.14
C TYR A 147 6.90 20.01 10.61
N PRO A 148 8.11 20.48 10.26
CA PRO A 148 8.41 21.40 9.15
C PRO A 148 8.12 20.74 7.79
N LEU A 149 7.77 21.54 6.78
CA LEU A 149 7.73 21.09 5.39
C LEU A 149 9.17 21.04 4.86
N ALA A 150 9.78 19.86 4.94
CA ALA A 150 11.11 19.62 4.39
C ALA A 150 11.01 18.93 3.01
N MET A 151 11.95 19.23 2.12
CA MET A 151 12.03 18.57 0.80
C MET A 151 12.47 17.10 0.93
N GLN A 152 13.23 16.78 1.98
CA GLN A 152 13.67 15.43 2.31
C GLN A 152 13.21 15.11 3.73
N TYR A 153 12.55 13.96 3.88
CA TYR A 153 12.10 13.40 5.15
C TYR A 153 12.88 12.12 5.43
N ASP A 154 14.20 12.24 5.41
CA ASP A 154 15.12 11.19 5.80
C ASP A 154 15.24 11.17 7.33
N LYS A 155 14.54 10.21 7.95
CA LYS A 155 14.74 9.92 9.36
C LYS A 155 15.94 8.98 9.48
N SER A 156 17.07 9.51 9.94
CA SER A 156 18.29 8.71 10.12
C SER A 156 18.07 7.61 11.16
N ILE A 157 18.15 6.35 10.72
CA ILE A 157 18.00 5.16 11.58
C ILE A 157 19.06 5.19 12.71
N ARG A 158 20.27 5.70 12.43
CA ARG A 158 21.34 5.82 13.44
C ARG A 158 20.93 6.74 14.58
N LEU A 159 20.38 7.91 14.27
CA LEU A 159 19.92 8.87 15.29
C LEU A 159 18.71 8.33 16.08
N VAL A 160 17.86 7.54 15.43
CA VAL A 160 16.70 6.90 16.07
C VAL A 160 17.13 5.84 17.09
N LEU A 161 18.15 5.03 16.77
CA LEU A 161 18.68 4.01 17.67
C LEU A 161 19.44 4.59 18.86
N GLU A 162 20.05 5.76 18.69
CA GLU A 162 20.75 6.48 19.77
C GLU A 162 19.77 7.18 20.75
N THR A 163 18.50 7.36 20.36
CA THR A 163 17.51 8.07 21.19
C THR A 163 16.59 7.09 21.93
N GLU A 164 16.52 7.18 23.27
CA GLU A 164 15.66 6.33 24.11
C GLU A 164 14.15 6.47 23.81
N THR A 165 13.75 7.50 23.07
CA THR A 165 12.35 7.75 22.68
C THR A 165 11.79 6.67 21.76
N ILE A 166 12.65 5.87 21.11
CA ILE A 166 12.22 4.75 20.25
C ILE A 166 11.35 3.73 21.01
N TYR A 167 11.62 3.52 22.31
CA TYR A 167 10.88 2.59 23.16
C TYR A 167 9.47 3.08 23.52
N TRP A 168 9.19 4.37 23.32
CA TRP A 168 7.88 4.96 23.62
C TRP A 168 7.05 5.17 22.37
N PHE A 169 7.67 5.50 21.24
CA PHE A 169 6.90 5.87 20.05
C PHE A 169 6.08 4.72 19.47
N TRP A 170 6.56 3.47 19.51
CA TRP A 170 5.78 2.32 19.02
C TRP A 170 4.45 2.09 19.78
N ILE A 171 4.29 2.66 20.98
CA ILE A 171 3.06 2.57 21.77
C ILE A 171 1.91 3.31 21.07
N ILE A 172 2.19 4.43 20.40
CA ILE A 172 1.17 5.26 19.74
C ILE A 172 0.40 4.47 18.65
N PRO A 173 1.06 3.85 17.65
CA PRO A 173 0.35 3.08 16.64
C PRO A 173 -0.32 1.83 17.22
N CYS A 174 0.27 1.19 18.24
CA CYS A 174 -0.37 0.07 18.94
C CYS A 174 -1.67 0.50 19.63
N LEU A 175 -1.66 1.65 20.30
CA LEU A 175 -2.83 2.20 20.98
C LEU A 175 -3.94 2.60 19.99
N LEU A 176 -3.57 3.18 18.84
CA LEU A 176 -4.52 3.50 17.77
C LEU A 176 -5.12 2.24 17.13
N LEU A 177 -4.32 1.21 16.88
CA LEU A 177 -4.82 -0.09 16.39
C LEU A 177 -5.75 -0.74 17.41
N LEU A 178 -5.41 -0.68 18.69
CA LEU A 178 -6.23 -1.21 19.77
C LEU A 178 -7.56 -0.46 19.83
N ALA A 179 -7.55 0.88 19.79
CA ALA A 179 -8.77 1.70 19.74
C ALA A 179 -9.63 1.39 18.49
N ALA A 180 -9.01 1.13 17.33
CA ALA A 180 -9.70 0.72 16.12
C ALA A 180 -10.43 -0.63 16.30
N CYS A 181 -9.83 -1.60 16.99
CA CYS A 181 -10.45 -2.89 17.29
C CYS A 181 -11.68 -2.78 18.22
N PHE A 182 -11.68 -1.83 19.17
CA PHE A 182 -12.80 -1.63 20.09
C PHE A 182 -13.92 -0.72 19.55
N SER A 183 -13.73 -0.14 18.36
CA SER A 183 -14.74 0.72 17.74
C SER A 183 -15.90 -0.09 17.15
N ARG A 184 -17.13 0.44 17.24
CA ARG A 184 -18.31 -0.14 16.58
C ARG A 184 -18.13 -0.29 15.06
N GLN A 185 -17.25 0.51 14.47
CA GLN A 185 -16.91 0.46 13.05
C GLN A 185 -15.53 -0.17 12.81
N GLN A 186 -15.13 -1.14 13.65
CA GLN A 186 -13.81 -1.81 13.60
C GLN A 186 -13.36 -2.18 12.18
N ARG A 187 -14.27 -2.68 11.34
CA ARG A 187 -13.95 -3.08 9.97
C ARG A 187 -13.44 -1.92 9.10
N ILE A 188 -14.06 -0.75 9.22
CA ILE A 188 -13.68 0.48 8.49
C ILE A 188 -12.34 0.98 9.03
N TRP A 189 -12.21 1.11 10.36
CA TRP A 189 -10.99 1.61 10.99
C TRP A 189 -9.77 0.72 10.75
N LEU A 190 -9.94 -0.61 10.80
CA LEU A 190 -8.89 -1.56 10.48
C LEU A 190 -8.49 -1.51 9.00
N THR A 191 -9.44 -1.23 8.10
CA THR A 191 -9.14 -1.06 6.68
C THR A 191 -8.34 0.22 6.44
N ILE A 192 -8.70 1.33 7.08
CA ILE A 192 -7.94 2.59 7.01
C ILE A 192 -6.52 2.39 7.56
N ALA A 193 -6.39 1.78 8.74
CA ALA A 193 -5.10 1.48 9.35
C ALA A 193 -4.26 0.55 8.45
N GLY A 194 -4.88 -0.49 7.87
CA GLY A 194 -4.23 -1.40 6.94
C GLY A 194 -3.71 -0.71 5.69
N ILE A 195 -4.50 0.18 5.07
CA ILE A 195 -4.08 0.96 3.89
C ILE A 195 -2.90 1.88 4.23
N PHE A 196 -2.94 2.52 5.40
CA PHE A 196 -1.86 3.39 5.87
C PHE A 196 -0.55 2.62 6.07
N ILE A 197 -0.60 1.49 6.78
CA ILE A 197 0.57 0.62 7.00
C ILE A 197 1.08 0.05 5.68
N ALA A 198 0.18 -0.41 4.80
CA ALA A 198 0.51 -0.93 3.48
C ALA A 198 1.23 0.08 2.60
N GLY A 199 0.78 1.34 2.59
CA GLY A 199 1.40 2.41 1.83
C GLY A 199 2.81 2.75 2.32
N LEU A 200 3.06 2.61 3.63
CA LEU A 200 4.36 2.87 4.24
C LEU A 200 5.32 1.68 4.20
N LEU A 201 4.86 0.50 3.80
CA LEU A 201 5.64 -0.73 3.79
C LEU A 201 7.03 -0.62 3.12
N PRO A 202 7.20 0.09 1.99
CA PRO A 202 8.50 0.27 1.35
C PRO A 202 9.48 1.15 2.15
N VAL A 203 8.99 1.91 3.13
CA VAL A 203 9.75 2.93 3.87
C VAL A 203 9.88 2.59 5.36
N LEU A 204 9.20 1.54 5.85
CA LEU A 204 9.23 1.13 7.26
C LEU A 204 10.60 0.58 7.74
N GLY A 205 11.61 0.46 6.87
CA GLY A 205 12.94 -0.05 7.24
C GLY A 205 12.95 -1.54 7.63
N LEU A 206 11.96 -2.32 7.16
CA LEU A 206 11.83 -3.75 7.45
C LEU A 206 12.88 -4.59 6.71
N ILE A 207 13.33 -4.09 5.56
CA ILE A 207 14.32 -4.70 4.68
C ILE A 207 15.56 -3.79 4.69
N PRO A 208 16.78 -4.35 4.80
CA PRO A 208 18.02 -3.57 4.79
C PRO A 208 18.25 -2.85 3.46
#